data_AF-A0A2N1SW19-F1
#
_entry.id   AF-A0A2N1SW19-F1
#
_cell.length_a   1.000
_cell.length_b   1.000
_cell.length_c   1.000
_cell.angle_alpha   90.00
_cell.angle_beta   90.00
_cell.angle_gamma   90.00
#
_symmetry.space_group_name_H-M   'P 1'
#
loop_
_entity.id
_entity.type
_entity.pdbx_description
1 polymer ?
#
loop_
_entity_poly.entity_id
_entity_poly.type
_entity_poly.pdbx_seq_one_letter_code
_entity_poly.pdbx_strand_id
1 'polypeptide(L)'
;MTPAILITRFFTDNQMRIYVMTALATIIVVISLPALAVFSLGSETITFLDQTPSIETAESQGFYMGGLVPGDTYTWGNCTYWAFAMRLWANKPIPSNWGNANTWDDNAVLDGYVVDHIPKVGAVMQTDEGGYGHVAYVTEVDAKTGKWTISEMNAPKLNVVSSRIFTANLAKDYDFIHDKKVVKP
;
A
#
# COMPACT_ATOMS: atom_id res chain seq x y z
N MET A 1 27.56 -5.52 66.07
CA MET A 1 26.23 -5.25 65.45
C MET A 1 25.96 -6.35 64.43
N THR A 2 24.84 -7.06 64.55
CA THR A 2 24.51 -8.16 63.63
C THR A 2 24.08 -7.62 62.26
N PRO A 3 24.41 -8.30 61.13
CA PRO A 3 24.08 -7.85 59.78
C PRO A 3 22.58 -7.57 59.57
N ALA A 4 21.71 -8.34 60.24
CA ALA A 4 20.26 -8.18 60.19
C ALA A 4 19.75 -6.83 60.73
N ILE A 5 20.43 -6.23 61.71
CA ILE A 5 20.08 -4.92 62.28
C ILE A 5 20.51 -3.78 61.33
N LEU A 6 21.58 -3.98 60.58
CA LEU A 6 22.07 -2.98 59.61
C LEU A 6 21.13 -2.88 58.41
N ILE A 7 20.64 -4.03 57.91
CA ILE A 7 19.68 -4.09 56.80
C ILE A 7 18.32 -3.50 57.23
N THR A 8 17.81 -3.85 58.41
CA THR A 8 16.54 -3.31 58.90
C THR A 8 16.59 -1.80 59.16
N ARG A 9 17.72 -1.24 59.65
CA ARG A 9 17.92 0.22 59.74
C ARG A 9 18.07 0.90 58.37
N PHE A 10 18.71 0.26 57.40
CA PHE A 10 18.79 0.75 56.01
C PHE A 10 17.41 0.96 55.37
N PHE A 11 16.42 0.11 55.69
CA PHE A 11 15.05 0.19 55.16
C PHE A 11 14.04 0.92 56.07
N THR A 12 14.44 1.33 57.28
CA THR A 12 13.58 2.08 58.22
C THR A 12 13.94 3.56 58.33
N ASP A 13 15.08 3.97 57.77
CA ASP A 13 15.45 5.38 57.66
C ASP A 13 14.52 6.09 56.66
N ASN A 14 13.87 7.16 57.11
CA ASN A 14 12.95 7.95 56.31
C ASN A 14 13.64 8.49 55.04
N GLN A 15 14.93 8.81 55.13
CA GLN A 15 15.72 9.28 53.98
C GLN A 15 15.92 8.20 52.93
N MET A 16 16.24 6.96 53.33
CA MET A 16 16.39 5.83 52.39
C MET A 16 15.08 5.44 51.72
N ARG A 17 13.96 5.50 52.45
CA ARG A 17 12.62 5.33 51.86
C ARG A 17 12.32 6.42 50.83
N ILE A 18 12.69 7.67 51.11
CA ILE A 18 12.56 8.78 50.16
C ILE A 18 13.42 8.51 48.91
N TYR A 19 14.68 8.09 49.05
CA TYR A 19 15.55 7.79 47.90
C TYR A 19 15.05 6.61 47.06
N VAL A 20 14.53 5.55 47.69
CA VAL A 20 13.95 4.41 46.95
C VAL A 20 12.67 4.82 46.24
N MET A 21 11.80 5.62 46.88
CA MET A 21 10.57 6.12 46.27
C MET A 21 10.84 7.09 45.13
N THR A 22 11.85 7.97 45.23
CA THR A 22 12.24 8.87 44.14
C THR A 22 12.85 8.09 42.98
N ALA A 23 13.70 7.09 43.24
CA ALA A 23 14.25 6.22 42.19
C ALA A 23 13.15 5.42 41.46
N LEU A 24 12.17 4.87 42.18
CA LEU A 24 11.04 4.18 41.56
C LEU A 24 10.15 5.15 40.76
N ALA A 25 9.88 6.34 41.30
CA ALA A 25 9.11 7.36 40.60
C ALA A 25 9.82 7.85 39.32
N THR A 26 11.13 8.05 39.34
CA THR A 26 11.90 8.44 38.15
C THR A 26 11.93 7.33 37.11
N ILE A 27 12.09 6.06 37.53
CA ILE A 27 12.00 4.91 36.61
C ILE A 27 10.61 4.83 35.95
N ILE A 28 9.54 4.99 36.73
CA ILE A 28 8.17 4.99 36.20
C ILE A 28 7.97 6.13 35.20
N VAL A 29 8.47 7.33 35.48
CA VAL A 29 8.39 8.48 34.56
C VAL A 29 9.22 8.23 33.29
N VAL A 30 10.44 7.72 33.42
CA VAL A 30 11.31 7.44 32.26
C VAL A 30 10.72 6.36 31.36
N ILE A 31 10.02 5.37 31.90
CA ILE A 31 9.35 4.32 31.13
C ILE A 31 8.00 4.80 30.57
N SER A 32 7.28 5.65 31.32
CA SER A 32 5.96 6.13 30.88
C SER A 32 6.03 7.19 29.79
N LEU A 33 7.09 8.01 29.74
CA LEU A 33 7.24 9.06 28.74
C LEU A 33 7.31 8.52 27.29
N PRO A 34 8.12 7.49 26.96
CA PRO A 34 8.09 6.85 25.65
C PRO A 34 6.74 6.19 25.35
N ALA A 35 6.13 5.53 26.34
CA ALA A 35 4.83 4.89 26.15
C ALA A 35 3.74 5.93 25.83
N LEU A 36 3.69 7.04 26.58
CA LEU A 36 2.78 8.16 26.33
C LEU A 36 3.04 8.82 24.98
N ALA A 37 4.30 8.93 24.56
CA ALA A 37 4.63 9.38 23.21
C ALA A 37 4.03 8.44 22.16
N VAL A 38 4.26 7.12 22.29
CA VAL A 38 3.69 6.12 21.37
C VAL A 38 2.16 6.13 21.37
N PHE A 39 1.50 6.26 22.52
CA PHE A 39 0.04 6.38 22.60
C PHE A 39 -0.49 7.74 22.09
N SER A 40 0.32 8.79 22.12
CA SER A 40 -0.02 10.11 21.56
C SER A 40 0.16 10.18 20.06
N LEU A 41 0.98 9.29 19.49
CA LEU A 41 1.07 9.12 18.06
C LEU A 41 -0.22 8.39 17.64
N GLY A 42 -1.11 9.11 16.95
CA GLY A 42 -2.43 8.59 16.58
C GLY A 42 -2.36 7.34 15.68
N SER A 43 -3.53 6.82 15.31
CA SER A 43 -3.67 5.64 14.44
C SER A 43 -2.81 5.69 13.18
N GLU A 44 -2.53 6.88 12.64
CA GLU A 44 -1.66 7.10 11.47
C GLU A 44 -0.25 6.54 11.65
N THR A 45 0.33 6.61 12.86
CA THR A 45 1.65 6.03 13.13
C THR A 45 1.63 4.53 13.35
N ILE A 46 0.54 3.98 13.88
CA ILE A 46 0.35 2.54 13.95
C ILE A 46 0.23 1.98 12.52
N THR A 47 -0.49 2.66 11.62
CA THR A 47 -0.54 2.29 10.20
C THR A 47 0.82 2.39 9.52
N PHE A 48 1.62 3.42 9.82
CA PHE A 48 3.00 3.53 9.34
C PHE A 48 3.89 2.37 9.85
N LEU A 49 3.75 1.99 11.12
CA LEU A 49 4.49 0.88 11.73
C LEU A 49 4.00 -0.50 11.26
N ASP A 50 2.72 -0.62 10.91
CA ASP A 50 2.08 -1.85 10.44
C ASP A 50 2.43 -2.18 8.99
N GLN A 51 3.11 -1.27 8.27
CA GLN A 51 3.59 -1.43 6.88
C GLN A 51 2.56 -2.04 5.91
N THR A 52 1.27 -1.98 6.22
CA THR A 52 0.21 -2.52 5.38
C THR A 52 0.12 -1.61 4.16
N PRO A 53 0.47 -2.10 2.96
CA PRO A 53 0.38 -1.31 1.75
C PRO A 53 -1.04 -0.77 1.56
N SER A 54 -1.21 0.55 1.49
CA SER A 54 -2.49 1.16 1.20
C SER A 54 -2.43 1.99 -0.08
N ILE A 55 -3.45 1.83 -0.91
CA ILE A 55 -3.67 2.62 -2.14
C ILE A 55 -3.74 4.11 -1.78
N GLU A 56 -4.47 4.42 -0.71
CA GLU A 56 -4.75 5.79 -0.25
C GLU A 56 -3.46 6.54 0.14
N THR A 57 -2.51 5.86 0.79
CA THR A 57 -1.21 6.46 1.13
C THR A 57 -0.35 6.67 -0.11
N ALA A 58 -0.34 5.71 -1.04
CA ALA A 58 0.47 5.80 -2.25
C ALA A 58 -0.02 6.90 -3.21
N GLU A 59 -1.33 7.03 -3.37
CA GLU A 59 -1.95 8.05 -4.22
C GLU A 59 -1.85 9.46 -3.62
N SER A 60 -1.89 9.59 -2.28
CA SER A 60 -1.77 10.89 -1.60
C SER A 60 -0.33 11.41 -1.52
N GLN A 61 0.65 10.52 -1.32
CA GLN A 61 2.06 10.91 -1.21
C GLN A 61 2.80 10.91 -2.56
N GLY A 62 2.20 10.33 -3.59
CA GLY A 62 2.79 10.19 -4.93
C GLY A 62 3.94 9.18 -4.98
N PHE A 63 4.18 8.42 -3.92
CA PHE A 63 5.17 7.35 -3.84
C PHE A 63 4.58 6.15 -3.12
N TYR A 64 4.87 4.96 -3.62
CA TYR A 64 4.59 3.73 -2.88
C TYR A 64 5.73 3.45 -1.89
N MET A 65 5.41 3.51 -0.60
CA MET A 65 6.33 3.29 0.53
C MET A 65 6.04 1.99 1.31
N GLY A 66 5.09 1.18 0.82
CA GLY A 66 4.73 -0.10 1.44
C GLY A 66 5.76 -1.20 1.18
N GLY A 67 5.62 -2.32 1.91
CA GLY A 67 6.43 -3.53 1.69
C GLY A 67 6.21 -4.17 0.31
N LEU A 68 6.94 -5.25 0.03
CA LEU A 68 6.72 -6.04 -1.19
C LEU A 68 5.31 -6.63 -1.18
N VAL A 69 4.62 -6.53 -2.32
CA VAL A 69 3.29 -7.09 -2.50
C VAL A 69 3.42 -8.61 -2.66
N PRO A 70 2.80 -9.42 -1.79
CA PRO A 70 2.93 -10.87 -1.86
C PRO A 70 2.43 -11.43 -3.20
N GLY A 71 3.25 -12.26 -3.85
CA GLY A 71 2.91 -12.89 -5.13
C GLY A 71 3.13 -12.02 -6.37
N ASP A 72 3.49 -10.75 -6.19
CA ASP A 72 3.89 -9.89 -7.30
C ASP A 72 5.31 -10.22 -7.74
N THR A 73 5.46 -10.64 -8.99
CA THR A 73 6.77 -10.91 -9.62
C THR A 73 7.17 -9.85 -10.63
N TYR A 74 6.36 -8.80 -10.80
CA TYR A 74 6.74 -7.64 -11.60
C TYR A 74 7.78 -6.80 -10.85
N THR A 75 8.58 -6.04 -11.60
CA THR A 75 9.64 -5.22 -11.01
C THR A 75 9.02 -4.05 -10.23
N TRP A 76 9.28 -4.00 -8.93
CA TRP A 76 8.86 -2.90 -8.05
C TRP A 76 9.15 -1.52 -8.66
N GLY A 77 8.22 -0.59 -8.45
CA GLY A 77 8.35 0.78 -8.97
C GLY A 77 7.87 0.97 -10.41
N ASN A 78 7.44 -0.09 -11.11
CA ASN A 78 6.90 -0.02 -12.48
C ASN A 78 5.36 -0.05 -12.53
N CYS A 79 4.83 0.30 -13.71
CA CYS A 79 3.40 0.28 -14.00
C CYS A 79 2.74 -1.09 -13.77
N THR A 80 3.43 -2.17 -14.18
CA THR A 80 2.95 -3.56 -14.04
C THR A 80 2.81 -3.98 -12.58
N TYR A 81 3.82 -3.68 -11.74
CA TYR A 81 3.78 -3.92 -10.29
C TYR A 81 2.60 -3.18 -9.64
N TRP A 82 2.40 -1.91 -10.00
CA TRP A 82 1.30 -1.13 -9.44
C TRP A 82 -0.08 -1.65 -9.87
N ALA A 83 -0.26 -1.96 -11.15
CA ALA A 83 -1.53 -2.49 -11.65
C ALA A 83 -1.87 -3.86 -11.03
N PHE A 84 -0.87 -4.73 -10.83
CA PHE A 84 -1.04 -6.00 -10.11
C PHE A 84 -1.49 -5.75 -8.67
N ALA A 85 -0.78 -4.90 -7.93
CA ALA A 85 -1.10 -4.58 -6.54
C ALA A 85 -2.52 -4.03 -6.38
N MET A 86 -2.91 -3.09 -7.24
CA MET A 86 -4.27 -2.51 -7.25
C MET A 86 -5.34 -3.58 -7.49
N ARG A 87 -5.14 -4.48 -8.46
CA ARG A 87 -6.04 -5.61 -8.73
C ARG A 87 -6.11 -6.57 -7.55
N LEU A 88 -4.99 -6.86 -6.89
CA LEU A 88 -4.94 -7.70 -5.71
C LEU A 88 -5.71 -7.09 -4.53
N TRP A 89 -5.48 -5.82 -4.21
CA TRP A 89 -6.18 -5.11 -3.12
C TRP A 89 -7.66 -4.91 -3.40
N ALA A 90 -8.07 -4.84 -4.67
CA ALA A 90 -9.46 -4.85 -5.10
C ALA A 90 -10.12 -6.26 -5.07
N ASN A 91 -9.42 -7.27 -4.54
CA ASN A 91 -9.85 -8.66 -4.49
C ASN A 91 -10.20 -9.24 -5.88
N LYS A 92 -9.45 -8.81 -6.90
CA LYS A 92 -9.56 -9.23 -8.30
C LYS A 92 -8.19 -9.58 -8.88
N PRO A 93 -7.45 -10.52 -8.27
CA PRO A 93 -6.06 -10.78 -8.63
C PRO A 93 -5.93 -11.17 -10.12
N ILE A 94 -4.80 -10.77 -10.68
CA ILE A 94 -4.34 -11.19 -12.01
C ILE A 94 -3.09 -12.07 -11.83
N PRO A 95 -2.73 -12.90 -12.82
CA PRO A 95 -1.46 -13.60 -12.84
C PRO A 95 -0.26 -12.63 -12.84
N SER A 96 0.87 -13.09 -12.33
CA SER A 96 2.10 -12.31 -12.25
C SER A 96 3.10 -12.59 -13.39
N ASN A 97 2.67 -13.36 -14.41
CA ASN A 97 3.50 -13.85 -15.51
C ASN A 97 3.11 -13.32 -16.91
N TRP A 98 2.39 -12.20 -17.00
CA TRP A 98 2.03 -11.59 -18.30
C TRP A 98 3.17 -10.78 -18.94
N GLY A 99 4.31 -10.63 -18.26
CA GLY A 99 5.50 -9.97 -18.79
C GLY A 99 5.41 -8.43 -18.75
N ASN A 100 5.85 -7.80 -19.83
CA ASN A 100 5.83 -6.34 -19.97
C ASN A 100 4.40 -5.85 -20.26
N ALA A 101 4.15 -4.56 -20.10
CA ALA A 101 2.81 -4.00 -20.28
C ALA A 101 2.25 -4.23 -21.71
N ASN A 102 3.09 -4.17 -22.74
CA ASN A 102 2.74 -4.46 -24.14
C ASN A 102 2.46 -5.95 -24.46
N THR A 103 2.42 -6.82 -23.46
CA THR A 103 2.03 -8.23 -23.63
C THR A 103 0.86 -8.62 -22.74
N TRP A 104 0.28 -7.67 -21.99
CA TRP A 104 -0.77 -7.96 -21.02
C TRP A 104 -2.11 -8.25 -21.66
N ASP A 105 -2.48 -7.54 -22.73
CA ASP A 105 -3.70 -7.75 -23.51
C ASP A 105 -3.75 -9.18 -24.10
N ASP A 106 -2.70 -9.59 -24.83
CA ASP A 106 -2.58 -10.90 -25.44
C ASP A 106 -2.62 -12.03 -24.40
N ASN A 107 -1.81 -11.91 -23.34
CA ASN A 107 -1.75 -12.94 -22.29
C ASN A 107 -3.03 -12.98 -21.45
N ALA A 108 -3.69 -11.84 -21.24
CA ALA A 108 -4.98 -11.80 -20.56
C ALA A 108 -6.05 -12.54 -21.37
N VAL A 109 -6.10 -12.36 -22.69
CA VAL A 109 -7.00 -13.13 -23.56
C VAL A 109 -6.72 -14.62 -23.45
N LEU A 110 -5.45 -15.04 -23.50
CA LEU A 110 -5.05 -16.44 -23.34
C LEU A 110 -5.48 -17.04 -21.99
N ASP A 111 -5.42 -16.24 -20.92
CA ASP A 111 -5.85 -16.65 -19.57
C ASP A 111 -7.37 -16.53 -19.33
N GLY A 112 -8.12 -16.16 -20.36
CA GLY A 112 -9.59 -16.14 -20.38
C GLY A 112 -10.21 -14.85 -19.83
N TYR A 113 -9.46 -13.76 -19.75
CA TYR A 113 -9.99 -12.45 -19.41
C TYR A 113 -10.78 -11.84 -20.58
N VAL A 114 -11.69 -10.93 -20.26
CA VAL A 114 -12.30 -10.06 -21.27
C VAL A 114 -11.36 -8.89 -21.50
N VAL A 115 -11.02 -8.66 -22.77
CA VAL A 115 -10.25 -7.51 -23.24
C VAL A 115 -11.09 -6.82 -24.31
N ASP A 116 -11.37 -5.54 -24.10
CA ASP A 116 -12.13 -4.69 -25.02
C ASP A 116 -11.73 -3.21 -24.87
N HIS A 117 -12.40 -2.31 -25.57
CA HIS A 117 -12.14 -0.86 -25.52
C HIS A 117 -13.13 -0.11 -24.61
N ILE A 118 -13.67 -0.76 -23.57
CA ILE A 118 -14.69 -0.19 -22.69
C ILE A 118 -14.08 0.07 -21.30
N PRO A 119 -13.92 1.34 -20.88
CA PRO A 119 -13.41 1.63 -19.55
C PRO A 119 -14.41 1.17 -18.48
N LYS A 120 -13.89 0.49 -17.44
CA LYS A 120 -14.68 0.04 -16.29
C LYS A 120 -13.84 0.16 -15.03
N VAL A 121 -14.47 0.62 -13.94
CA VAL A 121 -13.83 0.62 -12.62
C VAL A 121 -13.32 -0.77 -12.28
N GLY A 122 -12.04 -0.86 -11.94
CA GLY A 122 -11.34 -2.10 -11.65
C GLY A 122 -10.71 -2.82 -12.83
N ALA A 123 -10.91 -2.34 -14.06
CA ALA A 123 -10.17 -2.83 -15.21
C ALA A 123 -8.72 -2.31 -15.20
N VAL A 124 -7.83 -2.99 -15.92
CA VAL A 124 -6.50 -2.49 -16.24
C VAL A 124 -6.55 -1.89 -17.65
N MET A 125 -6.31 -0.58 -17.77
CA MET A 125 -6.06 0.09 -19.04
C MET A 125 -4.66 -0.30 -19.52
N GLN A 126 -4.51 -0.68 -20.79
CA GLN A 126 -3.28 -1.16 -21.40
C GLN A 126 -3.06 -0.46 -22.75
N THR A 127 -1.79 -0.28 -23.11
CA THR A 127 -1.38 0.11 -24.46
C THR A 127 -0.01 -0.49 -24.80
N ASP A 128 0.18 -0.81 -26.07
CA ASP A 128 1.48 -1.21 -26.64
C ASP A 128 2.38 -0.01 -26.96
N GLU A 129 1.90 1.23 -26.77
CA GLU A 129 2.69 2.42 -27.05
C GLU A 129 3.97 2.47 -26.18
N GLY A 130 5.12 2.65 -26.85
CA GLY A 130 6.44 2.64 -26.23
C GLY A 130 7.11 1.26 -26.25
N GLY A 131 8.38 1.19 -25.84
CA GLY A 131 9.17 -0.04 -25.97
C GLY A 131 8.70 -1.22 -25.09
N TYR A 132 7.98 -0.92 -24.00
CA TYR A 132 7.48 -1.92 -23.05
C TYR A 132 5.96 -1.85 -22.85
N GLY A 133 5.26 -0.96 -23.59
CA GLY A 133 3.86 -0.61 -23.35
C GLY A 133 3.64 0.14 -22.03
N HIS A 134 2.38 0.33 -21.67
CA HIS A 134 1.99 0.89 -20.39
C HIS A 134 0.68 0.28 -19.86
N VAL A 135 0.59 0.10 -18.55
CA VAL A 135 -0.64 -0.36 -17.87
C VAL A 135 -0.99 0.53 -16.68
N ALA A 136 -2.28 0.70 -16.42
CA ALA A 136 -2.78 1.46 -15.30
C ALA A 136 -4.12 0.92 -14.79
N TYR A 137 -4.44 1.13 -13.52
CA TYR A 137 -5.69 0.66 -12.93
C TYR A 137 -6.77 1.73 -13.06
N VAL A 138 -7.97 1.37 -13.53
CA VAL A 138 -9.11 2.30 -13.64
C VAL A 138 -9.79 2.47 -12.28
N THR A 139 -9.70 3.66 -11.70
CA THR A 139 -10.26 3.97 -10.37
C THR A 139 -11.68 4.52 -10.45
N GLU A 140 -12.03 5.23 -11.52
CA GLU A 140 -13.34 5.86 -11.70
C GLU A 140 -13.76 5.87 -13.16
N VAL A 141 -15.07 5.76 -13.42
CA VAL A 141 -15.69 6.03 -14.73
C VAL A 141 -16.96 6.85 -14.50
N ASP A 142 -17.00 8.06 -15.07
CA ASP A 142 -18.17 8.93 -15.03
C ASP A 142 -19.25 8.38 -15.98
N ALA A 143 -20.36 7.90 -15.41
CA ALA A 143 -21.46 7.30 -16.17
C ALA A 143 -22.18 8.26 -17.14
N LYS A 144 -22.08 9.58 -16.94
CA LYS A 144 -22.72 10.60 -17.79
C LYS A 144 -21.81 11.01 -18.94
N THR A 145 -20.52 11.19 -18.67
CA THR A 145 -19.56 11.72 -19.65
C THR A 145 -18.70 10.66 -20.31
N GLY A 146 -18.60 9.46 -19.72
CA GLY A 146 -17.71 8.40 -20.15
C GLY A 146 -16.22 8.69 -19.91
N LYS A 147 -15.90 9.78 -19.18
CA LYS A 147 -14.53 10.04 -18.73
C LYS A 147 -14.11 8.97 -17.74
N TRP A 148 -12.85 8.57 -17.77
CA TRP A 148 -12.31 7.66 -16.77
C TRP A 148 -11.04 8.21 -16.15
N THR A 149 -10.82 7.81 -14.91
CA THR A 149 -9.64 8.14 -14.11
C THR A 149 -8.82 6.88 -13.91
N ILE A 150 -7.50 7.00 -14.05
CA ILE A 150 -6.55 5.93 -13.77
C ILE A 150 -5.68 6.26 -12.57
N SER A 151 -5.12 5.20 -11.97
CA SER A 151 -3.99 5.22 -11.05
C SER A 151 -2.86 4.40 -11.66
N GLU A 152 -1.67 4.99 -11.74
CA GLU A 152 -0.52 4.40 -12.43
C GLU A 152 0.78 4.67 -11.69
N MET A 153 1.83 3.95 -12.06
CA MET A 153 3.17 4.14 -11.52
C MET A 153 4.19 4.17 -12.65
N ASN A 154 5.30 4.88 -12.44
CA ASN A 154 6.37 5.06 -13.43
C ASN A 154 5.99 5.87 -14.68
N ALA A 155 5.00 6.76 -14.53
CA ALA A 155 4.58 7.70 -15.55
C ALA A 155 4.21 9.03 -14.88
N PRO A 156 5.20 9.74 -14.27
CA PRO A 156 6.32 10.27 -15.06
C PRO A 156 7.74 9.81 -14.69
N LYS A 157 7.95 9.19 -13.52
CA LYS A 157 9.27 8.72 -13.04
C LYS A 157 9.13 7.46 -12.19
N LEU A 158 10.21 6.69 -12.05
CA LEU A 158 10.24 5.43 -11.27
C LEU A 158 9.65 5.60 -9.87
N ASN A 159 8.77 4.67 -9.49
CA ASN A 159 8.06 4.63 -8.21
C ASN A 159 7.18 5.86 -7.89
N VAL A 160 6.95 6.74 -8.85
CA VAL A 160 5.96 7.81 -8.68
C VAL A 160 4.59 7.27 -9.04
N VAL A 161 3.67 7.31 -8.08
CA VAL A 161 2.24 7.06 -8.29
C VAL A 161 1.58 8.35 -8.74
N SER A 162 0.80 8.27 -9.82
CA SER A 162 0.10 9.41 -10.39
C SER A 162 -1.29 9.02 -10.87
N SER A 163 -2.11 10.04 -11.13
CA SER A 163 -3.44 9.88 -11.69
C SER A 163 -3.60 10.73 -12.95
N ARG A 164 -4.36 10.20 -13.92
CA ARG A 164 -4.74 10.89 -15.16
C ARG A 164 -6.22 10.67 -15.44
N ILE A 165 -6.82 11.67 -16.08
CA ILE A 165 -8.22 11.64 -16.52
C ILE A 165 -8.24 11.68 -18.06
N PHE A 166 -9.01 10.79 -18.66
CA PHE A 166 -9.17 10.69 -20.11
C PHE A 166 -10.61 10.98 -20.52
N THR A 167 -10.80 11.37 -21.78
CA THR A 167 -12.12 11.58 -22.37
C THR A 167 -12.61 10.32 -23.05
N ALA A 168 -13.93 10.08 -23.05
CA ALA A 168 -14.54 8.86 -23.59
C ALA A 168 -14.05 8.48 -25.01
N ASN A 169 -13.78 9.47 -25.87
CA ASN A 169 -13.34 9.24 -27.25
C ASN A 169 -11.96 8.58 -27.36
N LEU A 170 -11.12 8.68 -26.33
CA LEU A 170 -9.80 8.05 -26.30
C LEU A 170 -9.87 6.56 -25.96
N ALA A 171 -11.01 6.04 -25.48
CA ALA A 171 -11.10 4.65 -25.02
C ALA A 171 -10.78 3.63 -26.12
N LYS A 172 -11.06 3.98 -27.38
CA LYS A 172 -10.74 3.17 -28.56
C LYS A 172 -9.23 2.99 -28.82
N ASP A 173 -8.39 3.81 -28.18
CA ASP A 173 -6.95 3.82 -28.36
C ASP A 173 -6.23 2.99 -27.27
N TYR A 174 -6.98 2.37 -26.35
CA TYR A 174 -6.47 1.55 -25.24
C TYR A 174 -7.26 0.25 -25.12
N ASP A 175 -6.60 -0.80 -24.65
CA ASP A 175 -7.27 -2.02 -24.21
C ASP A 175 -7.63 -1.94 -22.73
N PHE A 176 -8.75 -2.56 -22.36
CA PHE A 176 -9.20 -2.68 -20.99
C PHE A 176 -9.34 -4.14 -20.63
N ILE A 177 -8.46 -4.60 -19.75
CA ILE A 177 -8.46 -5.97 -19.23
C ILE A 177 -9.38 -6.01 -18.01
N HIS A 178 -10.48 -6.76 -18.13
CA HIS A 178 -11.54 -6.85 -17.12
C HIS A 178 -11.35 -8.06 -16.20
N ASP A 179 -12.45 -8.73 -15.85
CA ASP A 179 -12.44 -9.99 -15.12
C ASP A 179 -12.48 -11.18 -16.11
N LYS A 180 -12.21 -12.38 -15.59
CA LYS A 180 -12.35 -13.62 -16.38
C LYS A 180 -13.76 -13.76 -16.91
N LYS A 181 -13.86 -14.27 -18.15
CA LYS A 181 -15.12 -14.67 -18.75
C LYS A 181 -15.82 -15.66 -17.82
N VAL A 182 -17.10 -15.41 -17.53
CA VAL A 182 -17.91 -16.35 -16.76
C VAL A 182 -18.10 -17.60 -17.62
N VAL A 183 -17.42 -18.69 -17.26
CA VAL A 183 -17.68 -19.99 -17.85
C VAL A 183 -19.01 -20.47 -17.27
N LYS A 184 -20.08 -20.42 -18.06
CA LYS A 184 -21.34 -21.07 -17.67
C LYS A 184 -21.11 -22.59 -17.65
N PRO A 185 -21.50 -23.30 -16.58
CA PRO A 185 -21.38 -24.75 -16.48
C PRO A 185 -22.22 -25.47 -17.52
#